data_AF-A0A1Q7F7F6-F1
#
_entry.id   AF-A0A1Q7F7F6-F1
#
_cell.length_a   1.000
_cell.length_b   1.000
_cell.length_c   1.000
_cell.angle_alpha   90.00
_cell.angle_beta   90.00
_cell.angle_gamma   90.00
#
_symmetry.space_group_name_H-M   'P 1'
#
loop_
_entity.id
_entity.type
_entity.pdbx_description
1 polymer ?
#
loop_
_entity_poly.entity_id
_entity_poly.type
_entity_poly.pdbx_seq_one_letter_code
_entity_poly.pdbx_strand_id
1 'polypeptide(L)'
;MPDTNRRLNVTLDQAYAAKLAKLAQRTHVKEGTLARSLLSQALDEADPDPRHAAALLDGLPGAFERAQQGLEDAKAGRTISLDDL
;
A
#
# COMPACT_ATOMS: atom_id res chain seq x y z
N MET A 1 12.97 9.98 15.45
CA MET A 1 12.51 9.97 14.05
C MET A 1 12.24 11.41 13.67
N PRO A 2 12.85 12.00 12.65
CA PRO A 2 12.54 13.38 12.29
C PRO A 2 11.06 13.46 11.94
N ASP A 3 10.35 14.45 12.49
CA ASP A 3 8.97 14.78 12.12
C ASP A 3 8.94 15.16 10.64
N THR A 4 8.76 14.16 9.79
CA THR A 4 8.80 14.34 8.33
C THR A 4 7.42 14.78 7.85
N ASN A 5 6.89 15.84 8.44
CA ASN A 5 5.62 16.42 8.04
C ASN A 5 5.82 17.10 6.68
N ARG A 6 5.31 16.47 5.62
CA ARG A 6 5.45 16.91 4.24
C ARG A 6 4.17 17.56 3.76
N ARG A 7 4.25 18.81 3.33
CA ARG A 7 3.13 19.51 2.70
C ARG A 7 2.96 19.03 1.26
N LEU A 8 1.75 18.59 0.93
CA LEU A 8 1.35 18.19 -0.42
C LEU A 8 0.23 19.12 -0.88
N ASN A 9 0.31 19.57 -2.14
CA ASN A 9 -0.79 20.26 -2.81
C ASN A 9 -1.44 19.28 -3.78
N VAL A 10 -2.73 19.06 -3.63
CA VAL A 10 -3.50 18.11 -4.44
C VAL A 10 -4.57 18.90 -5.18
N THR A 11 -4.64 18.70 -6.49
CA THR A 11 -5.72 19.24 -7.32
C THR A 11 -6.69 18.11 -7.61
N LEU A 12 -7.96 18.33 -7.27
CA LEU A 12 -9.05 17.43 -7.63
C LEU A 12 -9.70 17.90 -8.92
N ASP A 13 -10.18 16.96 -9.72
CA ASP A 13 -11.12 17.32 -10.79
C ASP A 13 -12.45 17.82 -10.20
N GLN A 14 -13.28 18.38 -11.08
CA GLN A 14 -14.55 18.98 -10.69
C GLN A 14 -15.50 17.99 -10.00
N ALA A 15 -15.51 16.73 -10.42
CA ALA A 15 -16.41 15.72 -9.88
C ALA A 15 -16.02 15.35 -8.43
N TYR A 16 -14.74 15.09 -8.18
CA TYR A 16 -14.25 14.78 -6.84
C TYR A 16 -14.27 15.99 -5.92
N ALA A 17 -14.00 17.20 -6.42
CA ALA A 17 -14.13 18.44 -5.64
C ALA A 17 -15.57 18.64 -5.13
N ALA A 18 -16.56 18.48 -6.01
CA ALA A 18 -17.98 18.59 -5.64
C ALA A 18 -18.38 17.51 -4.61
N LYS A 19 -17.87 16.28 -4.77
CA LYS A 19 -18.10 15.18 -3.84
C LYS A 19 -17.52 15.47 -2.45
N LEU A 20 -16.29 15.99 -2.39
CA LEU A 20 -15.63 16.37 -1.14
C LEU A 20 -16.41 17.48 -0.41
N ALA A 21 -16.82 18.53 -1.13
CA ALA A 21 -17.60 19.64 -0.57
C ALA A 21 -18.93 19.17 0.03
N LYS A 22 -19.66 18.31 -0.70
CA LYS A 22 -20.91 17.72 -0.22
C LYS A 22 -20.69 16.87 1.04
N LEU A 23 -19.59 16.12 1.10
CA LEU A 23 -19.28 15.26 2.24
C LEU A 23 -18.90 16.08 3.47
N ALA A 24 -18.08 17.12 3.28
CA ALA A 24 -17.67 18.07 4.33
C ALA A 24 -18.88 18.79 4.95
N GLN A 25 -19.83 19.24 4.12
CA GLN A 25 -21.07 19.85 4.59
C GLN A 25 -21.90 18.89 5.45
N ARG A 26 -22.08 17.64 5.00
CA ARG A 26 -22.86 16.62 5.72
C ARG A 26 -22.26 16.22 7.05
N THR A 27 -20.94 16.26 7.18
CA THR A 27 -20.22 15.88 8.40
C THR A 27 -19.89 17.07 9.29
N HIS A 28 -20.19 18.31 8.86
CA HIS A 28 -19.80 19.55 9.53
C HIS A 28 -18.27 19.66 9.78
N VAL A 29 -17.46 19.10 8.88
CA VAL A 29 -15.99 19.13 8.96
C VAL A 29 -15.44 20.06 7.89
N LYS A 30 -14.35 20.78 8.19
CA LYS A 30 -13.63 21.57 7.18
C LYS A 30 -13.12 20.67 6.04
N GLU A 31 -13.31 21.09 4.79
CA GLU A 31 -12.90 20.30 3.62
C GLU A 31 -11.44 19.84 3.68
N GLY A 32 -10.50 20.73 4.06
CA GLY A 32 -9.08 20.36 4.18
C GLY A 32 -8.81 19.29 5.24
N THR A 33 -9.57 19.30 6.34
CA THR A 33 -9.47 18.25 7.38
C THR A 33 -9.99 16.93 6.86
N LEU A 34 -11.14 16.93 6.19
CA LEU A 34 -11.74 15.74 5.61
C LEU A 34 -10.87 15.16 4.50
N ALA A 35 -10.35 16.00 3.61
CA ALA A 35 -9.43 15.62 2.54
C ALA A 35 -8.18 14.93 3.10
N ARG A 36 -7.58 15.48 4.17
CA ARG A 36 -6.43 14.89 4.84
C ARG A 36 -6.75 13.50 5.39
N SER A 37 -7.88 13.35 6.08
CA SER A 37 -8.29 12.05 6.63
C SER A 37 -8.56 11.01 5.53
N LEU A 38 -9.24 11.41 4.45
CA LEU A 38 -9.51 10.54 3.30
C LEU A 38 -8.22 10.12 2.59
N LEU A 39 -7.27 11.04 2.40
CA LEU A 39 -5.97 10.72 1.82
C LEU A 39 -5.17 9.75 2.70
N SER A 40 -5.19 9.94 4.03
CA SER A 40 -4.54 9.01 4.96
C SER A 40 -5.13 7.60 4.82
N GLN A 41 -6.45 7.47 4.85
CA GLN A 41 -7.12 6.19 4.71
C GLN A 41 -6.82 5.52 3.35
N ALA A 42 -6.83 6.30 2.25
CA ALA A 42 -6.50 5.78 0.94
C ALA A 42 -5.03 5.30 0.85
N LEU A 43 -4.11 5.93 1.57
CA LEU A 43 -2.72 5.47 1.68
C LEU A 43 -2.63 4.17 2.49
N ASP A 44 -3.36 4.07 3.61
CA ASP A 44 -3.43 2.84 4.41
C ASP A 44 -4.03 1.67 3.62
N GLU A 45 -5.02 1.93 2.76
CA GLU A 45 -5.63 0.94 1.86
C GLU A 45 -4.76 0.60 0.65
N ALA A 46 -3.92 1.53 0.20
CA ALA A 46 -2.97 1.31 -0.89
C ALA A 46 -1.72 0.52 -0.43
N ASP A 47 -1.49 0.40 0.89
CA ASP A 47 -0.48 -0.48 1.44
C ASP A 47 -0.92 -1.94 1.19
N PRO A 48 -0.21 -2.72 0.36
CA PRO A 48 -0.59 -4.09 0.07
C PRO A 48 -0.52 -4.92 1.35
N ASP A 49 -1.69 -5.15 1.95
CA ASP A 49 -1.85 -5.98 3.14
C ASP A 49 -1.15 -7.33 2.90
N PRO A 50 -0.19 -7.74 3.76
CA PRO A 50 0.53 -9.00 3.64
C PRO A 50 -0.40 -10.22 3.55
N ARG A 51 -1.63 -10.11 4.07
CA ARG A 51 -2.66 -11.15 3.96
C ARG A 51 -3.09 -11.43 2.52
N HIS A 52 -2.95 -10.46 1.61
CA HIS A 52 -3.25 -10.62 0.19
C HIS A 52 -2.01 -10.99 -0.65
N ALA A 53 -0.81 -11.05 -0.05
CA ALA A 53 0.39 -11.45 -0.77
C ALA A 53 0.26 -12.87 -1.36
N ALA A 54 -0.43 -13.78 -0.67
CA ALA A 54 -0.73 -15.11 -1.18
C ALA A 54 -1.52 -15.05 -2.49
N ALA A 55 -2.58 -14.23 -2.59
CA ALA A 55 -3.38 -14.09 -3.81
C ALA A 55 -2.57 -13.52 -5.00
N LEU A 56 -1.59 -12.65 -4.73
CA LEU A 56 -0.67 -12.15 -5.74
C LEU A 56 0.29 -13.26 -6.22
N LEU A 57 0.84 -14.05 -5.30
CA LEU A 57 1.74 -15.15 -5.61
C LEU A 57 1.01 -16.30 -6.33
N ASP A 58 -0.25 -16.58 -5.97
CA ASP A 58 -1.09 -17.59 -6.62
C ASP A 58 -1.44 -17.21 -8.07
N GLY A 59 -1.40 -15.92 -8.40
CA GLY A 59 -1.54 -15.41 -9.77
C GLY A 59 -0.30 -15.61 -10.64
N LEU A 60 0.85 -15.97 -10.06
CA LEU A 60 2.10 -16.20 -10.77
C LEU A 60 2.25 -17.71 -11.06
N PRO A 61 2.24 -18.14 -12.33
CA PRO A 61 2.41 -19.54 -12.67
C PRO A 61 3.70 -20.13 -12.08
N GLY A 62 3.57 -21.24 -11.37
CA GLY A 62 4.71 -21.94 -10.77
C GLY A 62 5.34 -21.26 -9.55
N ALA A 63 4.72 -20.23 -8.97
CA ALA A 63 5.30 -19.53 -7.83
C ALA A 63 5.39 -20.40 -6.58
N PHE A 64 4.38 -21.23 -6.32
CA PHE A 64 4.37 -22.14 -5.19
C PHE A 64 5.48 -23.20 -5.30
N GLU A 65 5.62 -23.83 -6.45
CA GLU A 65 6.65 -24.84 -6.72
C GLU A 65 8.05 -24.24 -6.63
N ARG A 66 8.25 -23.03 -7.15
CA ARG A 66 9.52 -22.30 -7.02
C ARG A 66 9.83 -21.95 -5.56
N ALA A 67 8.83 -21.54 -4.79
CA ALA A 67 9.02 -21.25 -3.37
C ALA A 67 9.38 -22.53 -2.58
N GLN A 68 8.74 -23.65 -2.87
CA GLN A 68 9.10 -24.95 -2.29
C GLN A 68 10.52 -25.38 -2.67
N GLN A 69 10.92 -25.20 -3.93
CA GLN A 69 12.28 -25.50 -4.38
C GLN A 69 13.31 -24.66 -3.63
N GLY A 70 13.07 -23.35 -3.47
CA GLY A 70 13.94 -22.47 -2.69
C GLY A 70 14.09 -22.90 -1.23
N LEU A 71 13.02 -23.42 -0.62
CA LEU A 71 13.07 -23.97 0.74
C LEU A 71 13.96 -25.22 0.81
N GLU A 72 13.87 -26.12 -0.18
CA GLU A 72 14.72 -27.30 -0.25
C GLU A 72 16.18 -26.95 -0.55
N ASP A 73 16.43 -25.93 -1.37
CA ASP A 73 17.77 -25.41 -1.63
C ASP A 73 18.39 -24.81 -0.36
N ALA A 74 17.62 -24.04 0.41
CA ALA A 74 18.06 -23.51 1.70
C ALA A 74 18.40 -24.62 2.70
N LYS A 75 17.54 -25.64 2.84
CA LYS A 75 17.82 -26.80 3.70
C LYS A 75 19.08 -27.56 3.28
N ALA A 76 19.34 -27.64 1.98
CA ALA A 76 20.50 -28.31 1.43
C ALA A 76 21.76 -27.44 1.37
N GLY A 77 21.70 -26.18 1.86
CA GLY A 77 22.81 -25.25 1.83
C GLY A 77 23.19 -24.75 0.42
N ARG A 78 22.29 -24.87 -0.56
CA ARG A 78 22.46 -24.39 -1.93
C ARG A 78 22.02 -22.92 -2.07
N THR A 79 22.48 -22.09 -1.13
CA THR A 79 22.18 -20.64 -1.09
C THR A 79 23.48 -19.87 -0.95
N ILE A 80 23.50 -18.62 -1.38
CA ILE A 80 24.62 -17.68 -1.17
C ILE A 80 24.34 -16.79 0.05
N SER A 81 25.40 -16.24 0.66
CA SER A 81 25.23 -15.20 1.68
C SER A 81 24.59 -13.96 1.06
N LEU A 82 23.89 -13.18 1.88
CA LEU A 82 23.35 -11.88 1.44
C LEU A 82 24.47 -10.91 1.06
N ASP A 83 25.64 -11.04 1.70
CA ASP A 83 26.83 -10.24 1.39
C ASP A 83 27.50 -10.64 0.06
N ASP A 84 27.15 -11.82 -0.47
CA ASP A 84 27.71 -12.39 -1.71
C ASP A 84 26.76 -12.23 -2.93
N LEU A 85 25.64 -11.52 -2.76
CA LEU A 85 24.62 -11.26 -3.80
C LEU A 85 24.96 -10.02 -4.65
#